data_AF-A0A4P6H844-F1
#
_entry.id   AF-A0A4P6H844-F1
#
_cell.length_a   1.000
_cell.length_b   1.000
_cell.length_c   1.000
_cell.angle_alpha   90.00
_cell.angle_beta   90.00
_cell.angle_gamma   90.00
#
_symmetry.space_group_name_H-M   'P 1'
#
loop_
_entity.id
_entity.type
_entity.pdbx_description
1 polymer ?
#
loop_
_entity_poly.entity_id
_entity_poly.type
_entity_poly.pdbx_seq_one_letter_code
_entity_poly.pdbx_strand_id
1 'polypeptide(L)' 'MERVMAQARVYIVSTKFSEGQPVVRRLVRASHPSHALRHVAADQLQVTVASQDDLIDLLGRGVAVETVRHEQAELPT' A
#
# COMPACT_ATOMS: atom_id res chain seq x y z
N MET A 1 -16.95 -29.99 -7.62
CA MET A 1 -16.14 -28.75 -7.74
C MET A 1 -15.60 -28.41 -6.37
N GLU A 2 -14.38 -28.88 -6.07
CA GLU A 2 -13.69 -28.53 -4.83
C GLU A 2 -13.11 -27.12 -4.98
N ARG A 3 -13.57 -26.16 -4.18
CA ARG A 3 -12.90 -24.86 -4.09
C ARG A 3 -11.56 -25.14 -3.41
N VAL A 4 -10.45 -25.04 -4.14
CA VAL A 4 -9.13 -24.90 -3.52
C VAL A 4 -9.20 -23.65 -2.64
N MET A 5 -9.33 -23.85 -1.33
CA MET A 5 -9.26 -22.78 -0.34
C MET A 5 -7.81 -22.30 -0.38
N ALA A 6 -7.55 -21.16 -1.03
CA ALA A 6 -6.23 -20.55 -1.05
C ALA A 6 -5.74 -20.44 0.41
N GLN A 7 -4.65 -21.16 0.73
CA GLN A 7 -4.17 -21.26 2.10
C GLN A 7 -3.77 -19.88 2.59
N ALA A 8 -4.59 -19.29 3.46
CA ALA A 8 -4.34 -17.96 3.98
C ALA A 8 -3.18 -18.01 4.99
N ARG A 9 -2.20 -17.13 4.81
CA ARG A 9 -1.07 -16.94 5.73
C ARG A 9 -1.36 -15.77 6.66
N VAL A 10 -0.75 -15.76 7.85
CA VAL A 10 -0.76 -14.59 8.74
C VAL A 10 0.49 -13.77 8.47
N TYR A 11 0.31 -12.51 8.09
CA TYR A 11 1.37 -11.55 7.82
C TYR A 11 1.48 -10.55 8.96
N ILE A 12 2.71 -10.14 9.27
CA ILE A 12 2.96 -8.95 10.11
C ILE A 12 3.06 -7.77 9.16
N VAL A 13 2.24 -6.74 9.38
CA VAL A 13 2.31 -5.47 8.67
C VAL A 13 2.72 -4.40 9.68
N SER A 14 3.76 -3.64 9.37
CA SER A 14 4.25 -2.58 10.25
C SER A 14 4.61 -1.33 9.47
N THR A 15 4.52 -0.17 10.12
CA THR A 15 5.11 1.07 9.58
C THR A 15 6.62 0.91 9.49
N LYS A 16 7.23 1.48 8.44
CA LYS A 16 8.70 1.57 8.38
C LYS A 16 9.15 2.49 9.52
N PHE A 17 10.19 2.11 10.23
CA PHE A 17 10.69 2.85 11.37
C PHE A 17 11.04 4.29 10.96
N SER A 18 10.40 5.26 11.59
CA SER A 18 10.72 6.68 11.55
C SER A 18 11.22 7.07 12.94
N GLU A 19 12.36 7.74 13.00
CA GLU A 19 12.98 8.14 14.28
C GLU A 19 11.99 8.98 15.10
N GLY A 20 11.73 8.57 16.35
CA GLY A 20 10.78 9.24 17.24
C GLY A 20 9.32 8.81 17.12
N GLN A 21 8.96 7.86 16.25
CA GLN A 21 7.59 7.33 16.16
C GLN A 21 7.48 5.87 16.60
N PRO A 22 6.43 5.49 17.37
CA PRO A 22 6.21 4.11 17.77
C PRO A 22 5.89 3.23 16.55
N VAL A 23 6.55 2.07 16.46
CA VAL A 23 6.27 1.08 15.41
C VAL A 23 4.95 0.40 15.69
N VAL A 24 3.93 0.72 14.88
CA VAL A 24 2.64 0.02 14.93
C VAL A 24 2.78 -1.29 14.15
N ARG A 25 2.43 -2.41 14.79
CA ARG A 25 2.44 -3.74 14.17
C ARG A 25 1.04 -4.35 14.20
N ARG A 26 0.63 -4.96 13.09
CA ARG A 26 -0.66 -5.66 12.94
C ARG A 26 -0.47 -7.05 12.38
N LEU A 27 -1.30 -7.99 12.84
CA LEU A 27 -1.39 -9.34 12.28
C LEU A 27 -2.58 -9.41 11.34
N VAL A 28 -2.35 -9.79 10.08
CA VAL A 28 -3.38 -9.84 9.05
C VAL A 28 -3.36 -11.20 8.36
N ARG A 29 -4.48 -11.91 8.38
CA ARG A 29 -4.67 -13.14 7.62
C ARG A 29 -5.07 -12.79 6.18
N ALA A 30 -4.29 -13.22 5.19
CA ALA A 30 -4.58 -12.98 3.78
C ALA A 30 -4.02 -14.10 2.89
N SER A 31 -4.51 -14.21 1.65
CA SER A 31 -3.93 -15.12 0.65
C SER A 31 -2.58 -14.63 0.11
N HIS A 32 -2.37 -13.32 0.04
CA HIS A 32 -1.14 -12.69 -0.50
C HIS A 32 -0.66 -11.51 0.36
N PRO A 33 0.64 -11.20 0.37
CA PRO A 33 1.19 -10.07 1.13
C PRO A 33 0.58 -8.71 0.72
N SER A 34 0.34 -8.49 -0.57
CA SER A 34 -0.25 -7.25 -1.10
C SER A 34 -1.66 -6.99 -0.56
N HIS A 35 -2.46 -8.05 -0.38
CA HIS A 35 -3.79 -7.94 0.24
C HIS A 35 -3.67 -7.57 1.72
N ALA A 36 -2.73 -8.16 2.45
CA ALA A 36 -2.49 -7.81 3.86
C ALA A 36 -2.06 -6.34 4.00
N LEU A 37 -1.14 -5.88 3.14
CA LEU A 37 -0.70 -4.49 3.11
C LEU A 37 -1.87 -3.54 2.78
N ARG A 38 -2.63 -3.84 1.72
CA ARG A 38 -3.77 -3.02 1.29
C ARG A 38 -4.83 -2.91 2.38
N HIS A 39 -5.10 -4.00 3.11
CA HIS A 39 -6.05 -4.01 4.21
C HIS A 39 -5.65 -3.02 5.32
N VAL A 40 -4.37 -2.99 5.70
CA VAL A 40 -3.88 -2.03 6.71
C VAL A 40 -3.82 -0.61 6.15
N ALA A 41 -3.36 -0.44 4.91
CA ALA A 41 -3.29 0.86 4.25
C ALA A 41 -4.67 1.52 4.13
N ALA A 42 -5.72 0.75 3.84
CA ALA A 42 -7.09 1.26 3.71
C ALA A 42 -7.65 1.83 5.03
N ASP A 43 -7.11 1.43 6.17
CA ASP A 43 -7.50 1.94 7.49
C ASP A 43 -6.77 3.25 7.86
N GLN A 44 -5.66 3.56 7.17
CA GLN A 44 -4.77 4.67 7.51
C GLN A 44 -4.67 5.74 6.43
N LEU A 45 -4.94 5.38 5.17
CA LEU A 45 -4.71 6.20 4.00
C LEU A 45 -5.99 6.34 3.19
N GLN A 46 -6.23 7.56 2.70
CA GLN A 46 -7.28 7.85 1.73
C GLN A 46 -6.62 8.15 0.38
N VAL A 47 -7.22 7.64 -0.69
CA VAL A 47 -6.82 7.95 -2.07
C VAL A 47 -7.99 8.62 -2.77
N THR A 48 -7.76 9.82 -3.27
CA THR A 48 -8.69 10.58 -4.10
C THR A 48 -7.96 11.08 -5.34
N VAL A 49 -8.71 11.41 -6.40
CA VAL A 49 -8.14 12.12 -7.56
C VAL A 49 -7.95 13.57 -7.15
N ALA A 50 -6.74 14.09 -7.27
CA ALA A 50 -6.46 15.49 -7.01
C ALA A 50 -7.15 16.38 -8.07
N SER A 51 -7.80 17.45 -7.61
CA SER A 51 -8.29 18.52 -8.49
C SER A 51 -7.14 19.44 -8.94
N GLN A 52 -7.42 20.35 -9.88
CA GLN A 52 -6.43 21.35 -10.29
C GLN A 52 -6.01 22.25 -9.13
N ASP A 53 -6.95 22.67 -8.29
CA ASP A 53 -6.67 23.52 -7.14
C ASP A 53 -5.78 22.80 -6.12
N ASP A 54 -6.03 21.50 -5.88
CA ASP A 54 -5.19 20.67 -5.01
C ASP A 54 -3.75 20.59 -5.55
N LEU A 55 -3.59 20.42 -6.86
CA LEU A 55 -2.28 20.38 -7.50
C LEU A 55 -1.55 21.73 -7.34
N ILE A 56 -2.22 22.85 -7.57
CA ILE A 56 -1.61 24.19 -7.44
C ILE A 56 -1.17 24.44 -6.00
N ASP A 57 -2.02 24.18 -5.00
CA ASP A 57 -1.70 24.39 -3.59
C ASP A 57 -0.51 23.50 -3.15
N LEU A 58 -0.56 22.20 -3.44
CA LEU A 58 0.46 21.26 -2.98
C LEU A 58 1.82 21.46 -3.67
N LEU A 59 1.82 21.74 -4.98
CA LEU A 59 3.05 22.11 -5.70
C LEU A 59 3.63 23.43 -5.17
N GLY A 60 2.78 24.41 -4.86
CA GLY A 60 3.19 25.69 -4.25
C GLY A 60 3.86 25.51 -2.88
N ARG A 61 3.50 24.45 -2.14
CA ARG A 61 4.13 24.04 -0.87
C ARG A 61 5.40 23.19 -1.04
N GLY A 62 5.81 22.92 -2.28
CA GLY A 62 7.00 22.11 -2.58
C GLY A 62 6.77 20.60 -2.53
N VAL A 63 5.52 20.13 -2.51
CA VAL A 63 5.21 18.69 -2.60
C VAL A 63 5.32 18.26 -4.05
N ALA A 64 6.24 17.34 -4.35
CA ALA A 64 6.47 16.86 -5.72
C ALA A 64 5.52 15.71 -6.10
N VAL A 65 5.14 15.65 -7.38
CA VAL A 65 4.41 14.50 -7.94
C VAL A 65 5.40 13.36 -8.17
N GLU A 66 5.09 12.19 -7.63
CA GLU A 66 5.87 10.95 -7.81
C GLU A 66 5.21 10.03 -8.84
N THR A 67 6.03 9.32 -9.63
CA THR A 67 5.53 8.33 -10.61
C THR A 67 5.93 6.93 -10.18
N VAL A 68 4.94 6.03 -10.07
CA VAL A 68 5.20 4.62 -9.81
C VAL A 68 5.81 3.98 -11.05
N ARG A 69 7.00 3.37 -10.92
CA ARG A 69 7.58 2.56 -11.98
C ARG A 69 6.88 1.20 -12.01
N HIS A 70 6.31 0.83 -13.16
CA HIS A 70 5.86 -0.54 -13.38
C HIS A 70 7.09 -1.40 -13.69
N GLU A 71 7.49 -2.28 -12.77
CA GLU A 71 8.32 -3.43 -13.14
C GLU A 71 7.42 -4.44 -13.84
N GLN A 72 7.41 -4.42 -15.16
CA GLN A 72 6.79 -5.47 -15.95
C GLN A 72 7.65 -6.73 -15.77
N ALA A 73 7.15 -7.69 -14.99
CA ALA A 73 7.73 -9.04 -14.99
C ALA A 73 7.45 -9.66 -16.37
N GLU A 74 8.48 -9.77 -17.20
CA GLU A 74 8.41 -10.56 -18.43
C GLU A 74 7.98 -11.99 -18.07
N LEU A 75 6.89 -12.44 -18.68
CA LEU A 75 6.51 -13.85 -18.63
C LEU A 75 7.54 -14.62 -19.47
N PRO A 76 8.17 -15.69 -18.93
CA PRO A 76 9.05 -16.52 -19.74
C PRO A 76 8.24 -17.12 -20.90
N THR A 77 8.80 -16.98 -22.11
CA THR A 77 8.28 -17.55 -23.36
C THR A 77 8.71 -19.00 -23.52
#